data_AF-A0A1K1SYD2-F1
#
_entry.id   AF-A0A1K1SYD2-F1
#
_cell.length_a   1.000
_cell.length_b   1.000
_cell.length_c   1.000
_cell.angle_alpha   90.00
_cell.angle_beta   90.00
_cell.angle_gamma   90.00
#
_symmetry.space_group_name_H-M   'P 1'
#
loop_
_entity.id
_entity.type
_entity.pdbx_description
1 polymer ?
#
loop_
_entity_poly.entity_id
_entity_poly.type
_entity_poly.pdbx_seq_one_letter_code
_entity_poly.pdbx_strand_id
1 'polypeptide(L)'
;MFFQKFLKGINELKDEEAKAFLLDGHGIVSNWWRAKHTINNQEIQDQLTEKNMIHHLNNYDTPLPANHPYASLGKTYGHVTPYISTTAGSVQRDDFYQTNIVFPALTTALRFATDNFRSEGYIFYGYLITIQKKSIELVQFSEEVRELHIYPRYLPYHHEGELMAKIHIPAVQLEKAEKYNGPAALKELRQSKLPSAVDIINNPKYVDPLTYTNIKELI
;
A
#
# COMPACT_ATOMS: atom_id res chain seq x y z
N MET A 1 8.62 10.86 14.62
CA MET A 1 7.35 10.61 13.92
C MET A 1 7.39 11.43 12.65
N PHE A 2 7.06 10.83 11.51
CA PHE A 2 7.14 11.46 10.19
C PHE A 2 5.86 11.15 9.42
N PHE A 3 5.45 12.10 8.59
CA PHE A 3 4.49 11.84 7.54
C PHE A 3 5.28 11.43 6.29
N GLN A 4 4.96 10.26 5.76
CA GLN A 4 5.58 9.71 4.58
C GLN A 4 4.52 9.57 3.50
N LYS A 5 4.72 10.24 2.35
CA LYS A 5 3.84 10.08 1.19
C LYS A 5 3.91 8.65 0.67
N PHE A 6 2.79 8.14 0.15
CA PHE A 6 2.68 6.81 -0.45
C PHE A 6 1.82 6.83 -1.71
N LEU A 7 1.95 5.78 -2.51
CA LEU A 7 1.03 5.39 -3.57
C LEU A 7 0.45 4.00 -3.29
N LYS A 8 -0.84 3.81 -3.56
CA LYS A 8 -1.53 2.53 -3.46
C LYS A 8 -2.22 2.20 -4.77
N GLY A 9 -1.72 1.18 -5.46
CA GLY A 9 -2.44 0.60 -6.59
C GLY A 9 -3.55 -0.35 -6.14
N ILE A 10 -4.74 -0.21 -6.72
CA ILE A 10 -5.87 -1.13 -6.54
C ILE A 10 -6.43 -1.48 -7.92
N ASN A 11 -6.41 -2.78 -8.24
CA ASN A 11 -6.88 -3.32 -9.50
C ASN A 11 -8.39 -3.51 -9.53
N GLU A 12 -9.00 -3.32 -10.71
CA GLU A 12 -10.43 -3.61 -10.97
C GLU A 12 -11.40 -2.94 -9.99
N LEU A 13 -11.00 -1.80 -9.39
CA LEU A 13 -11.85 -1.01 -8.51
C LEU A 13 -12.87 -0.23 -9.33
N LYS A 14 -14.15 -0.31 -8.97
CA LYS A 14 -15.21 0.45 -9.62
C LYS A 14 -15.10 1.94 -9.30
N ASP A 15 -15.58 2.78 -10.20
CA ASP A 15 -15.50 4.24 -10.06
C ASP A 15 -16.27 4.72 -8.81
N GLU A 16 -17.38 4.08 -8.47
CA GLU A 16 -18.16 4.35 -7.26
C GLU A 16 -17.40 3.98 -5.98
N GLU A 17 -16.64 2.88 -5.99
CA GLU A 17 -15.84 2.47 -4.84
C GLU A 17 -14.64 3.41 -4.64
N ALA A 18 -13.98 3.82 -5.72
CA ALA A 18 -12.92 4.83 -5.68
C ALA A 18 -13.43 6.16 -5.11
N LYS A 19 -14.62 6.61 -5.53
CA LYS A 19 -15.30 7.78 -4.97
C LYS A 19 -15.64 7.58 -3.50
N ALA A 20 -16.15 6.42 -3.11
CA ALA A 20 -16.53 6.14 -1.72
C ALA A 20 -15.32 6.18 -0.77
N PHE A 21 -14.16 5.68 -1.20
CA PHE A 21 -12.92 5.75 -0.42
C PHE A 21 -12.49 7.20 -0.12
N LEU A 22 -12.68 8.12 -1.07
CA LEU A 22 -12.25 9.52 -0.92
C LEU A 22 -13.35 10.44 -0.37
N LEU A 23 -14.52 10.43 -0.99
CA LEU A 23 -15.56 11.46 -0.84
C LEU A 23 -16.55 11.12 0.29
N ASP A 24 -16.90 9.84 0.42
CA ASP A 24 -17.86 9.34 1.42
C ASP A 24 -17.19 9.04 2.77
N GLY A 25 -15.86 9.19 2.85
CA GLY A 25 -15.10 9.06 4.08
C GLY A 25 -14.74 7.63 4.46
N HIS A 26 -14.98 6.65 3.58
CA HIS A 26 -14.69 5.24 3.89
C HIS A 26 -13.19 4.98 4.08
N GLY A 27 -12.32 5.68 3.35
CA GLY A 27 -10.89 5.39 3.31
C GLY A 27 -10.60 4.00 2.71
N ILE A 28 -9.37 3.54 2.84
CA ILE A 28 -8.94 2.21 2.36
C ILE A 28 -8.84 1.28 3.55
N VAL A 29 -9.58 0.18 3.55
CA VAL A 29 -9.52 -0.86 4.58
C VAL A 29 -8.72 -2.07 4.11
N SER A 30 -8.15 -2.82 5.06
CA SER A 30 -7.42 -4.06 4.78
C SER A 30 -8.33 -5.14 4.23
N ASN A 31 -7.75 -6.13 3.54
CA ASN A 31 -8.50 -7.25 2.99
C ASN A 31 -9.25 -8.03 4.09
N TRP A 32 -8.62 -8.18 5.26
CA TRP A 32 -9.26 -8.78 6.43
C TRP A 32 -10.53 -8.05 6.86
N TRP A 33 -10.46 -6.72 7.06
CA TRP A 33 -11.65 -5.96 7.46
C TRP A 33 -12.69 -6.00 6.34
N ARG A 34 -12.29 -5.80 5.08
CA ARG A 34 -13.22 -5.87 3.94
C ARG A 34 -13.98 -7.19 3.86
N ALA A 35 -13.31 -8.32 4.10
CA ALA A 35 -13.92 -9.65 4.07
C ALA A 35 -14.79 -9.93 5.30
N LYS A 36 -14.43 -9.38 6.47
CA LYS A 36 -15.12 -9.63 7.73
C LYS A 36 -16.28 -8.67 8.00
N HIS A 37 -16.28 -7.51 7.36
CA HIS A 37 -17.20 -6.38 7.52
C HIS A 37 -17.17 -5.68 8.89
N THR A 38 -17.14 -6.44 9.99
CA THR A 38 -17.07 -5.91 11.36
C THR A 38 -15.89 -6.52 12.10
N ILE A 39 -15.11 -5.67 12.77
CA ILE A 39 -13.96 -6.07 13.59
C ILE A 39 -14.08 -5.43 14.98
N ASN A 40 -13.46 -6.03 15.99
CA ASN A 40 -13.41 -5.47 17.35
C ASN A 40 -11.97 -5.34 17.86
N ASN A 41 -11.78 -4.61 18.97
CA ASN A 41 -10.46 -4.30 19.51
C ASN A 41 -9.65 -5.54 19.91
N GLN A 42 -10.29 -6.60 20.42
CA GLN A 42 -9.59 -7.84 20.75
C GLN A 42 -8.99 -8.47 19.50
N GLU A 43 -9.79 -8.55 18.44
CA GLU A 43 -9.36 -9.12 17.17
C GLU A 43 -8.25 -8.30 16.53
N ILE A 44 -8.30 -6.97 16.65
CA ILE A 44 -7.23 -6.07 16.21
C ILE A 44 -5.91 -6.45 16.90
N GLN A 45 -5.93 -6.64 18.23
CA GLN A 45 -4.74 -7.05 18.98
C GLN A 45 -4.25 -8.43 18.55
N ASP A 46 -5.17 -9.37 18.32
CA ASP A 46 -4.83 -10.73 17.88
C ASP A 46 -4.27 -10.75 16.44
N GLN A 47 -4.65 -9.78 15.61
CA GLN A 47 -4.23 -9.69 14.21
C GLN A 47 -2.93 -8.92 14.01
N LEU A 48 -2.70 -7.84 14.77
CA LEU A 48 -1.53 -6.98 14.62
C LEU A 48 -0.30 -7.57 15.32
N THR A 49 0.24 -8.64 14.73
CA THR A 49 1.38 -9.41 15.27
C THR A 49 2.51 -9.54 14.26
N GLU A 50 3.76 -9.71 14.73
CA GLU A 50 4.91 -9.92 13.85
C GLU A 50 4.75 -11.16 12.96
N LYS A 51 4.06 -12.20 13.45
CA LYS A 51 3.74 -13.40 12.66
C LYS A 51 2.86 -13.06 11.45
N ASN A 52 1.78 -12.30 11.65
CA ASN A 52 0.89 -11.93 10.55
C ASN A 52 1.56 -10.95 9.58
N MET A 53 2.42 -10.06 10.08
CA MET A 53 3.25 -9.20 9.22
C MET A 53 4.17 -10.05 8.34
N ILE A 54 4.83 -11.06 8.88
CA ILE A 54 5.68 -11.97 8.07
C ILE A 54 4.84 -12.71 7.03
N HIS A 55 3.63 -13.16 7.37
CA HIS A 55 2.73 -13.77 6.39
C HIS A 55 2.34 -12.79 5.27
N HIS A 56 2.03 -11.54 5.62
CA HIS A 56 1.75 -10.48 4.66
C HIS A 56 2.94 -10.21 3.72
N LEU A 57 4.16 -10.11 4.26
CA LEU A 57 5.34 -9.73 3.48
C LEU A 57 5.95 -10.87 2.64
N ASN A 58 5.89 -12.12 3.15
CA ASN A 58 6.61 -13.24 2.54
C ASN A 58 5.70 -14.34 1.99
N ASN A 59 4.44 -14.39 2.42
CA ASN A 59 3.52 -15.49 2.12
C ASN A 59 2.17 -14.99 1.59
N TYR A 60 2.14 -13.79 1.00
CA TYR A 60 0.90 -13.11 0.60
C TYR A 60 -0.01 -14.00 -0.26
N ASP A 61 0.55 -14.67 -1.26
CA ASP A 61 -0.17 -15.57 -2.17
C ASP A 61 -0.23 -17.03 -1.68
N THR A 62 0.39 -17.34 -0.55
CA THR A 62 0.37 -18.70 0.00
C THR A 62 -1.03 -19.05 0.51
N PRO A 63 -1.57 -20.23 0.15
CA PRO A 63 -2.86 -20.69 0.64
C PRO A 63 -2.92 -20.74 2.17
N LEU A 64 -4.07 -20.38 2.74
CA LEU A 64 -4.33 -20.56 4.15
C LEU A 64 -4.43 -22.06 4.47
N PRO A 65 -3.85 -22.52 5.60
CA PRO A 65 -4.11 -23.87 6.07
C PRO A 65 -5.58 -24.00 6.45
N ALA A 66 -6.15 -25.20 6.31
CA ALA A 66 -7.58 -25.44 6.55
C ALA A 66 -8.04 -25.10 7.98
N ASN A 67 -7.13 -25.14 8.96
CA ASN A 67 -7.37 -24.79 10.36
C ASN A 67 -7.10 -23.30 10.67
N HIS A 68 -6.83 -22.46 9.67
CA HIS A 68 -6.65 -21.04 9.89
C HIS A 68 -7.97 -20.41 10.37
N PRO A 69 -7.98 -19.54 11.40
CA PRO A 69 -9.21 -18.95 11.93
C PRO A 69 -10.05 -18.19 10.90
N TYR A 70 -9.41 -17.72 9.83
CA TYR A 70 -10.05 -16.97 8.73
C TYR A 70 -10.07 -17.72 7.40
N ALA A 71 -9.89 -19.04 7.40
CA ALA A 71 -9.97 -19.83 6.16
C ALA A 71 -11.34 -19.69 5.43
N SER A 72 -12.40 -19.32 6.15
CA SER A 72 -13.72 -19.03 5.58
C SER A 72 -13.82 -17.66 4.90
N LEU A 73 -12.90 -16.74 5.20
CA LEU A 73 -12.93 -15.35 4.68
C LEU A 73 -12.08 -15.17 3.43
N GLY A 74 -11.18 -16.11 3.11
CA GLY A 74 -10.25 -15.95 2.01
C GLY A 74 -9.42 -17.20 1.75
N LYS A 75 -8.73 -17.23 0.60
CA LYS A 75 -7.95 -18.39 0.17
C LYS A 75 -6.47 -18.33 0.56
N THR A 76 -5.92 -17.13 0.71
CA THR A 76 -4.48 -16.90 0.96
C THR A 76 -4.27 -15.93 2.12
N TYR A 77 -3.06 -15.84 2.66
CA TYR A 77 -2.75 -14.85 3.71
C TYR A 77 -3.06 -13.42 3.27
N GLY A 78 -2.83 -13.08 2.00
CA GLY A 78 -3.18 -11.77 1.43
C GLY A 78 -4.68 -11.48 1.43
N HIS A 79 -5.56 -12.48 1.35
CA HIS A 79 -7.01 -12.25 1.44
C HIS A 79 -7.48 -11.90 2.86
N VAL A 80 -6.71 -12.30 3.89
CA VAL A 80 -7.09 -12.14 5.30
C VAL A 80 -6.04 -11.35 6.09
N THR A 81 -5.16 -10.63 5.40
CA THR A 81 -4.14 -9.80 6.04
C THR A 81 -4.80 -8.56 6.67
N PRO A 82 -4.43 -8.19 7.90
CA PRO A 82 -4.87 -6.94 8.52
C PRO A 82 -4.08 -5.74 7.99
N TYR A 83 -3.10 -5.93 7.13
CA TYR A 83 -2.22 -4.89 6.62
C TYR A 83 -2.62 -4.41 5.23
N ILE A 84 -2.23 -3.18 4.90
CA ILE A 84 -2.46 -2.57 3.59
C ILE A 84 -1.09 -2.22 3.02
N SER A 85 -0.68 -2.97 1.99
CA SER A 85 0.56 -2.69 1.28
C SER A 85 0.42 -1.41 0.45
N THR A 86 1.29 -0.44 0.67
CA THR A 86 1.46 0.78 -0.14
C THR A 86 2.94 0.94 -0.51
N THR A 87 3.28 1.77 -1.48
CA THR A 87 4.67 1.99 -1.90
C THR A 87 5.09 3.45 -1.78
N ALA A 88 6.32 3.69 -1.35
CA ALA A 88 6.99 4.99 -1.47
C ALA A 88 8.27 4.93 -2.32
N GLY A 89 8.40 3.87 -3.11
CA GLY A 89 9.60 3.57 -3.88
C GLY A 89 10.74 3.07 -3.01
N SER A 90 11.80 2.58 -3.65
CA SER A 90 13.01 2.15 -2.96
C SER A 90 14.25 2.43 -3.79
N VAL A 91 15.40 2.40 -3.12
CA VAL A 91 16.71 2.43 -3.76
C VAL A 91 17.48 1.22 -3.31
N GLN A 92 18.10 0.52 -4.26
CA GLN A 92 19.02 -0.57 -3.98
C GLN A 92 20.39 -0.26 -4.56
N ARG A 93 21.44 -0.64 -3.83
CA ARG A 93 22.80 -0.48 -4.31
C ARG A 93 23.15 -1.67 -5.20
N ASP A 94 23.60 -1.37 -6.40
CA ASP A 94 24.24 -2.32 -7.28
C ASP A 94 25.75 -2.22 -7.08
N ASP A 95 26.31 -3.13 -6.27
CA ASP A 95 27.75 -3.16 -5.99
C ASP A 95 28.57 -3.57 -7.22
N PHE A 96 28.02 -4.40 -8.10
CA PHE A 96 28.75 -4.83 -9.30
C PHE A 96 28.97 -3.66 -10.26
N TYR A 97 27.92 -2.86 -10.51
CA TYR A 97 28.00 -1.68 -11.38
C TYR A 97 28.33 -0.38 -10.64
N GLN A 98 28.46 -0.40 -9.32
CA GLN A 98 28.69 0.78 -8.47
C GLN A 98 27.65 1.89 -8.72
N THR A 99 26.39 1.50 -8.86
CA THR A 99 25.26 2.42 -9.11
C THR A 99 24.12 2.19 -8.14
N ASN A 100 23.16 3.12 -8.12
CA ASN A 100 21.91 2.95 -7.40
C ASN A 100 20.80 2.60 -8.39
N ILE A 101 20.11 1.48 -8.16
CA ILE A 101 18.88 1.12 -8.85
C ILE A 101 17.73 1.78 -8.11
N VAL A 102 17.07 2.72 -8.78
CA VAL A 102 15.86 3.37 -8.26
C VAL A 102 14.66 2.56 -8.72
N PHE A 103 13.78 2.22 -7.78
CA PHE A 103 12.47 1.62 -8.02
C PHE A 103 11.40 2.67 -7.68
N PRO A 104 10.93 3.44 -8.68
CA PRO A 104 9.99 4.53 -8.42
C PRO A 104 8.66 4.02 -7.88
N ALA A 105 8.10 4.74 -6.90
CA ALA A 105 6.79 4.41 -6.33
C ALA A 105 5.70 4.25 -7.40
N LEU A 106 5.69 5.13 -8.41
CA LEU A 106 4.67 5.16 -9.46
C LEU A 106 4.68 3.87 -10.30
N THR A 107 5.86 3.37 -10.67
CA THR A 107 5.97 2.15 -11.48
C THR A 107 5.42 0.94 -10.72
N THR A 108 5.76 0.82 -9.42
CA THR A 108 5.25 -0.23 -8.55
C THR A 108 3.73 -0.11 -8.38
N ALA A 109 3.22 1.08 -8.05
CA ALA A 109 1.80 1.32 -7.89
C ALA A 109 0.99 1.06 -9.17
N LEU A 110 1.52 1.45 -10.35
CA LEU A 110 0.90 1.15 -11.64
C LEU A 110 0.80 -0.34 -11.90
N ARG A 111 1.85 -1.11 -11.63
CA ARG A 111 1.82 -2.58 -11.78
C ARG A 111 0.75 -3.20 -10.90
N PHE A 112 0.60 -2.75 -9.66
CA PHE A 112 -0.47 -3.22 -8.77
C PHE A 112 -1.85 -2.76 -9.23
N ALA A 113 -2.01 -1.50 -9.64
CA ALA A 113 -3.28 -0.94 -10.07
C ALA A 113 -3.80 -1.60 -11.36
N THR A 114 -2.92 -2.11 -12.22
CA THR A 114 -3.29 -2.54 -13.57
C THR A 114 -3.04 -4.02 -13.81
N ASP A 115 -2.82 -4.82 -12.77
CA ASP A 115 -2.46 -6.23 -12.86
C ASP A 115 -1.31 -6.46 -13.86
N ASN A 116 -0.17 -5.80 -13.61
CA ASN A 116 0.97 -5.75 -14.53
C ASN A 116 0.57 -5.28 -15.94
N PHE A 117 -0.16 -4.17 -16.02
CA PHE A 117 -0.57 -3.51 -17.27
C PHE A 117 -1.59 -4.28 -18.13
N ARG A 118 -2.36 -5.19 -17.53
CA ARG A 118 -3.38 -6.00 -18.21
C ARG A 118 -4.79 -5.44 -18.09
N SER A 119 -5.11 -4.71 -17.03
CA SER A 119 -6.45 -4.16 -16.78
C SER A 119 -6.40 -2.70 -16.31
N GLU A 120 -7.59 -2.14 -16.06
CA GLU A 120 -7.73 -0.82 -15.47
C GLU A 120 -7.67 -0.88 -13.95
N GLY A 121 -7.31 0.23 -13.33
CA GLY A 121 -7.46 0.41 -11.90
C GLY A 121 -7.01 1.78 -11.43
N TYR A 122 -6.92 1.94 -10.13
CA TYR A 122 -6.69 3.22 -9.48
C TYR A 122 -5.39 3.25 -8.72
N ILE A 123 -4.70 4.39 -8.77
CA ILE A 123 -3.62 4.72 -7.86
C ILE A 123 -4.13 5.78 -6.89
N PHE A 124 -4.10 5.46 -5.60
CA PHE A 124 -4.40 6.40 -4.54
C PHE A 124 -3.11 7.05 -4.03
N TYR A 125 -3.17 8.36 -3.86
CA TYR A 125 -2.10 9.19 -3.33
C TYR A 125 -2.47 9.57 -1.89
N GLY A 126 -1.51 9.51 -0.97
CA GLY A 126 -1.77 9.88 0.41
C GLY A 126 -0.51 9.93 1.25
N TYR A 127 -0.68 9.94 2.57
CA TYR A 127 0.42 9.82 3.51
C TYR A 127 0.11 8.83 4.64
N LEU A 128 1.16 8.29 5.24
CA LEU A 128 1.11 7.46 6.44
C LEU A 128 2.00 8.07 7.53
N ILE A 129 1.67 7.75 8.78
CA ILE A 129 2.44 8.19 9.94
C ILE A 129 3.40 7.07 10.33
N THR A 130 4.70 7.34 10.34
CA THR A 130 5.73 6.37 10.77
C THR A 130 6.53 6.91 11.95
N ILE A 131 7.09 6.02 12.78
CA ILE A 131 7.91 6.41 13.95
C ILE A 131 9.36 5.95 13.88
N GLN A 132 9.82 5.47 12.71
CA GLN A 132 11.17 4.94 12.48
C GLN A 132 11.58 3.83 13.47
N LYS A 133 10.61 3.04 13.92
CA LYS A 133 10.77 1.85 14.75
C LYS A 133 9.69 0.85 14.38
N LYS A 134 9.94 -0.44 14.65
CA LYS A 134 8.89 -1.45 14.62
C LYS A 134 7.80 -1.07 15.62
N SER A 135 6.56 -1.04 15.18
CA SER A 135 5.42 -0.61 15.99
C SER A 135 4.16 -1.42 15.74
N ILE A 136 4.31 -2.70 15.37
CA ILE A 136 3.29 -3.54 14.73
C ILE A 136 1.94 -3.51 15.49
N GLU A 137 1.99 -3.55 16.82
CA GLU A 137 0.85 -3.56 17.73
C GLU A 137 0.13 -2.20 17.83
N LEU A 138 0.80 -1.11 17.48
CA LEU A 138 0.28 0.27 17.54
C LEU A 138 -0.45 0.61 16.23
N VAL A 139 -1.77 0.44 16.20
CA VAL A 139 -2.61 0.61 15.00
C VAL A 139 -2.42 1.96 14.28
N GLN A 140 -2.16 3.02 15.04
CA GLN A 140 -1.97 4.39 14.54
C GLN A 140 -0.72 4.62 13.68
N PHE A 141 0.29 3.73 13.74
CA PHE A 141 1.54 3.90 13.02
C PHE A 141 1.70 2.86 11.92
N SER A 142 2.28 3.27 10.81
CA SER A 142 2.63 2.37 9.70
C SER A 142 4.09 1.94 9.80
N GLU A 143 4.40 0.81 9.19
CA GLU A 143 5.74 0.24 9.20
C GLU A 143 6.49 0.60 7.91
N GLU A 144 7.68 1.19 8.04
CA GLU A 144 8.57 1.46 6.91
C GLU A 144 9.40 0.21 6.60
N VAL A 145 8.76 -0.79 5.98
CA VAL A 145 9.31 -2.13 5.74
C VAL A 145 10.57 -2.09 4.87
N ARG A 146 10.67 -1.09 3.99
CA ARG A 146 11.87 -0.80 3.18
C ARG A 146 13.08 -0.28 3.97
N GLU A 147 12.93 0.11 5.23
CA GLU A 147 14.03 0.64 6.04
C GLU A 147 14.82 -0.51 6.68
N LEU A 148 16.00 -0.79 6.13
CA LEU A 148 16.85 -1.92 6.54
C LEU A 148 17.39 -1.77 7.97
N HIS A 149 17.46 -0.55 8.53
CA HIS A 149 17.78 -0.36 9.94
C HIS A 149 16.65 -0.82 10.89
N ILE A 150 15.40 -0.89 10.40
CA ILE A 150 14.23 -1.34 11.17
C ILE A 150 13.92 -2.82 10.85
N TYR A 151 14.01 -3.19 9.57
CA TYR A 151 13.71 -4.53 9.05
C TYR A 151 14.94 -5.14 8.38
N PRO A 152 15.89 -5.67 9.16
CA PRO A 152 17.17 -6.18 8.64
C PRO A 152 17.08 -7.59 8.03
N ARG A 153 15.96 -8.29 8.22
CA ARG A 153 15.76 -9.62 7.65
C ARG A 153 15.47 -9.50 6.16
N TYR A 154 15.92 -10.48 5.39
CA TYR A 154 15.64 -10.53 3.97
C TYR A 154 14.14 -10.58 3.69
N LEU A 155 13.69 -9.68 2.82
CA LEU A 155 12.32 -9.61 2.31
C LEU A 155 12.37 -9.64 0.77
N PRO A 156 11.71 -10.61 0.12
CA PRO A 156 11.84 -10.82 -1.33
C PRO A 156 11.35 -9.62 -2.16
N TYR A 157 10.39 -8.87 -1.63
CA TYR A 157 9.76 -7.71 -2.30
C TYR A 157 10.25 -6.36 -1.79
N HIS A 158 11.43 -6.30 -1.15
CA HIS A 158 12.01 -5.04 -0.65
C HIS A 158 12.08 -3.93 -1.73
N HIS A 159 12.32 -4.30 -2.98
CA HIS A 159 12.39 -3.37 -4.12
C HIS A 159 11.06 -2.63 -4.39
N GLU A 160 9.92 -3.17 -3.94
CA GLU A 160 8.63 -2.52 -4.06
C GLU A 160 8.50 -1.31 -3.13
N GLY A 161 9.42 -1.12 -2.18
CA GLY A 161 9.46 0.07 -1.33
C GLY A 161 8.25 0.16 -0.40
N GLU A 162 7.86 -0.98 0.17
CA GLU A 162 6.61 -1.07 0.93
C GLU A 162 6.63 -0.18 2.18
N LEU A 163 5.56 0.62 2.29
CA LEU A 163 5.07 1.19 3.53
C LEU A 163 3.79 0.45 3.90
N MET A 164 3.86 -0.30 4.98
CA MET A 164 2.78 -1.17 5.39
C MET A 164 1.87 -0.41 6.36
N ALA A 165 0.72 0.02 5.88
CA ALA A 165 -0.33 0.53 6.75
C ALA A 165 -1.05 -0.63 7.46
N LYS A 166 -1.75 -0.31 8.54
CA LYS A 166 -2.55 -1.25 9.31
C LYS A 166 -4.01 -0.93 9.06
N ILE A 167 -4.84 -1.96 8.98
CA ILE A 167 -6.31 -2.00 9.09
C ILE A 167 -7.10 -1.00 8.25
N HIS A 168 -6.84 0.29 8.39
CA HIS A 168 -7.50 1.39 7.73
C HIS A 168 -6.55 2.57 7.48
N ILE A 169 -6.61 3.10 6.27
CA ILE A 169 -6.08 4.41 5.90
C ILE A 169 -7.28 5.36 5.81
N PRO A 170 -7.45 6.28 6.76
CA PRO A 170 -8.54 7.24 6.75
C PRO A 170 -8.60 8.08 5.46
N ALA A 171 -9.82 8.39 5.00
CA ALA A 171 -10.02 9.20 3.80
C ALA A 171 -9.31 10.57 3.86
N VAL A 172 -9.26 11.20 5.04
CA VAL A 172 -8.56 12.49 5.23
C VAL A 172 -7.05 12.42 4.96
N GLN A 173 -6.46 11.21 4.95
CA GLN A 173 -5.05 10.99 4.60
C GLN A 173 -4.84 10.72 3.10
N LEU A 174 -5.92 10.63 2.31
CA LEU A 174 -5.89 10.39 0.88
C LEU A 174 -6.08 11.71 0.14
N GLU A 175 -5.13 12.06 -0.71
CA GLU A 175 -5.10 13.31 -1.48
C GLU A 175 -5.98 13.23 -2.72
N LYS A 176 -5.80 12.17 -3.50
CA LYS A 176 -6.49 11.93 -4.76
C LYS A 176 -6.43 10.47 -5.18
N ALA A 177 -7.21 10.10 -6.16
CA ALA A 177 -7.10 8.86 -6.90
C ALA A 177 -7.01 9.13 -8.40
N GLU A 178 -6.11 8.43 -9.09
CA GLU A 178 -5.92 8.52 -10.52
C GLU A 178 -6.27 7.17 -11.15
N LYS A 179 -7.20 7.18 -12.12
CA LYS A 179 -7.56 5.98 -12.90
C LYS A 179 -6.57 5.80 -14.03
N TYR A 180 -6.09 4.58 -14.23
CA TYR A 180 -5.17 4.24 -15.31
C TYR A 180 -5.68 3.07 -16.14
N ASN A 181 -5.43 3.15 -17.45
CA ASN A 181 -5.56 2.03 -18.36
C ASN A 181 -4.19 1.35 -18.54
N GLY A 182 -4.06 0.10 -18.08
CA GLY A 182 -2.79 -0.64 -18.08
C GLY A 182 -2.08 -0.70 -19.43
N PRO A 183 -2.75 -1.18 -20.51
CA PRO A 183 -2.15 -1.26 -21.84
C PRO A 183 -1.67 0.10 -22.37
N ALA A 184 -2.43 1.17 -22.14
CA ALA A 184 -2.04 2.53 -22.53
C ALA A 184 -0.81 3.01 -21.73
N ALA A 185 -0.81 2.82 -20.41
CA ALA A 185 0.30 3.19 -19.54
C ALA A 185 1.60 2.47 -19.92
N LEU A 186 1.55 1.17 -20.26
CA LEU A 186 2.72 0.43 -20.73
C LEU A 186 3.28 0.98 -22.04
N LYS A 187 2.40 1.40 -22.97
CA LYS A 187 2.81 2.03 -24.22
C LYS A 187 3.53 3.36 -23.97
N GLU A 188 3.06 4.17 -23.03
CA GLU A 188 3.70 5.44 -22.64
C GLU A 188 5.05 5.20 -21.95
N LEU A 189 5.14 4.25 -21.02
CA LEU A 189 6.40 3.89 -20.35
C LEU A 189 7.47 3.40 -21.34
N ARG A 190 7.09 2.60 -22.35
CA ARG A 190 8.01 2.17 -23.42
C ARG A 190 8.53 3.31 -24.28
N GLN A 191 7.84 4.45 -24.27
CA GLN A 191 8.26 5.69 -24.93
C GLN A 191 8.98 6.65 -23.97
N SER A 192 9.35 6.20 -22.76
CA SER A 192 9.92 7.03 -21.70
C SER A 192 9.05 8.23 -21.33
N LYS A 193 7.72 8.07 -21.42
CA LYS A 193 6.74 9.07 -20.98
C LYS A 193 6.13 8.67 -19.65
N LEU A 194 5.81 9.67 -18.84
CA LEU A 194 4.98 9.48 -17.66
C LEU A 194 3.57 9.07 -18.11
N PRO A 195 2.99 8.00 -17.53
CA PRO A 195 1.65 7.57 -17.89
C PRO A 195 0.59 8.62 -17.57
N SER A 196 -0.36 8.77 -18.49
CA SER A 196 -1.47 9.72 -18.34
C SER A 196 -2.64 9.05 -17.61
N ALA A 197 -3.17 9.70 -16.58
CA ALA A 197 -4.39 9.26 -15.94
C ALA A 197 -5.59 9.44 -16.88
N VAL A 198 -6.50 8.46 -16.89
CA VAL A 198 -7.78 8.49 -17.61
C VAL A 198 -8.78 9.39 -16.91
N ASP A 199 -8.77 9.37 -15.57
CA ASP A 199 -9.61 10.21 -14.71
C ASP A 199 -8.88 10.52 -13.41
N ILE A 200 -9.24 11.64 -12.77
CA ILE A 200 -8.64 12.09 -11.52
C ILE A 200 -9.75 12.53 -10.57
N ILE A 201 -9.78 11.89 -9.39
CA ILE A 201 -10.69 12.23 -8.30
C ILE A 201 -9.88 12.92 -7.21
N ASN A 202 -10.13 14.21 -6.99
CA ASN A 202 -9.50 14.96 -5.91
C ASN A 202 -10.33 14.86 -4.63
N ASN A 203 -9.68 14.71 -3.48
CA ASN A 203 -10.37 14.67 -2.19
C ASN A 203 -10.41 16.07 -1.55
N PRO A 204 -11.58 16.72 -1.45
CA PRO A 204 -11.70 18.04 -0.83
C PRO A 204 -11.49 18.02 0.69
N LYS A 205 -11.51 16.84 1.32
CA LYS A 205 -11.31 16.64 2.77
C LYS A 205 -9.87 16.22 3.10
N TYR A 206 -8.96 16.25 2.13
CA TYR A 206 -7.56 15.93 2.35
C TYR A 206 -6.94 16.90 3.35
N VAL A 207 -6.27 16.33 4.34
CA VAL A 207 -5.53 17.09 5.36
C VAL A 207 -4.06 17.06 4.98
N ASP A 208 -3.54 18.20 4.53
CA ASP A 208 -2.15 18.28 4.08
C ASP A 208 -1.17 18.10 5.26
N PRO A 209 -0.35 17.03 5.28
CA PRO A 209 0.62 16.79 6.34
C PRO A 209 1.66 17.93 6.49
N LEU A 210 1.88 18.75 5.46
CA LEU A 210 2.83 19.88 5.51
C LEU A 210 2.41 20.95 6.50
N THR A 211 1.13 20.98 6.87
CA THR A 211 0.59 21.93 7.84
C THR A 211 1.02 21.62 9.29
N TYR A 212 1.57 20.43 9.56
CA TYR A 212 1.88 19.98 10.92
C TYR A 212 3.38 19.87 11.24
N THR A 213 4.23 19.33 10.33
CA THR A 213 5.69 19.09 10.56
C THR A 213 6.39 18.47 9.32
N ASN A 214 7.72 18.27 9.38
CA ASN A 214 8.63 17.74 8.36
C ASN A 214 8.12 16.45 7.67
N ILE A 215 8.13 16.45 6.33
CA ILE A 215 7.74 15.33 5.46
C ILE A 215 8.96 14.66 4.82
N LYS A 216 8.89 13.34 4.66
CA LYS A 216 9.73 12.61 3.69
C LYS A 216 8.94 12.43 2.38
N GLU A 217 9.46 13.01 1.29
CA GLU A 217 8.87 12.92 -0.04
C GLU A 217 8.97 11.50 -0.64
N LEU A 218 8.29 11.29 -1.78
CA LEU A 218 8.39 10.06 -2.56
C LEU A 218 9.80 9.91 -3.17
N ILE A 219 10.22 8.65 -3.38
CA ILE A 219 11.44 8.30 -4.12
C ILE A 219 11.06 7.69 -5.47
#